data_AF-A0A6M5FAH9-F1
#
_entry.id   AF-A0A6M5FAH9-F1
#
_cell.length_a   1.000
_cell.length_b   1.000
_cell.length_c   1.000
_cell.angle_alpha   90.00
_cell.angle_beta   90.00
_cell.angle_gamma   90.00
#
_symmetry.space_group_name_H-M   'P 1'
#
loop_
_entity.id
_entity.type
_entity.pdbx_description
1 polymer ?
#
loop_
_entity_poly.entity_id
_entity_poly.type
_entity_poly.pdbx_seq_one_letter_code
_entity_poly.pdbx_strand_id
1 'polypeptide(L)' 'MDIGKTKYTVNLHFKQGTGETFPNWDLAGGGMDFGETIESSLKRELLEEVGYKGDLRHQLFDAS' A
#
# COMPACT_ATOMS: atom_id res chain seq x y z
N MET A 1 -2.91 24.31 -26.36
CA MET A 1 -3.57 24.23 -25.04
C MET A 1 -2.99 23.02 -24.34
N ASP A 2 -2.00 23.23 -23.47
CA ASP A 2 -1.39 22.15 -22.70
C ASP A 2 -2.28 21.91 -21.48
N ILE A 3 -3.02 20.81 -21.49
CA ILE A 3 -3.78 20.35 -20.32
C ILE A 3 -2.74 19.85 -19.31
N GLY A 4 -2.38 20.72 -18.36
CA GLY A 4 -1.30 20.48 -17.40
C GLY A 4 -1.36 19.07 -16.81
N LYS A 5 -0.34 18.26 -17.10
CA LYS A 5 -0.26 16.89 -16.59
C LYS A 5 0.16 16.94 -15.12
N THR A 6 -0.68 16.44 -14.23
CA THR A 6 -0.27 16.19 -12.84
C THR A 6 0.58 14.92 -12.81
N LYS A 7 1.81 15.03 -12.31
CA LYS A 7 2.71 13.88 -12.14
C LYS A 7 2.57 13.34 -10.71
N TYR A 8 2.20 12.07 -10.60
CA TYR A 8 2.19 11.34 -9.34
C TYR A 8 3.43 10.45 -9.24
N THR A 9 3.97 10.33 -8.03
CA THR A 9 5.02 9.35 -7.70
C THR A 9 4.41 8.30 -6.80
N VAL A 10 4.71 7.04 -7.08
CA VAL A 10 4.27 5.88 -6.29
C VAL A 10 5.51 5.21 -5.73
N ASN A 11 5.49 4.85 -4.44
CA ASN A 11 6.55 4.07 -3.82
C ASN A 11 6.21 2.59 -3.96
N LEU A 12 7.02 1.87 -4.72
CA LEU A 12 7.03 0.41 -4.73
C LEU A 12 8.18 -0.09 -3.86
N HIS A 13 8.02 -1.25 -3.26
CA HIS A 13 9.09 -1.95 -2.57
C HIS A 13 9.29 -3.35 -3.16
N PHE A 14 10.49 -3.87 -3.01
CA PHE A 14 10.88 -5.16 -3.56
C PHE A 14 10.68 -6.25 -2.50
N LYS A 15 9.82 -7.24 -2.77
CA LYS A 15 9.64 -8.39 -1.89
C LYS A 15 10.45 -9.59 -2.39
N GLN A 16 11.21 -10.18 -1.48
CA GLN A 16 11.91 -11.45 -1.68
C GLN A 16 11.96 -12.20 -0.35
N GLY A 17 11.33 -13.38 -0.27
CA GLY A 17 11.23 -14.14 0.97
C GLY A 17 10.72 -15.56 0.74
N THR A 18 10.67 -16.36 1.81
CA THR A 18 10.33 -17.81 1.76
C THR A 18 8.92 -18.12 1.28
N GLY A 19 8.03 -17.12 1.23
CA GLY A 19 6.65 -17.24 0.72
C GLY A 19 6.44 -16.76 -0.72
N GLU A 20 7.42 -16.05 -1.31
CA GLU A 20 7.29 -15.51 -2.67
C GLU A 20 7.78 -16.54 -3.69
N THR A 21 6.98 -16.81 -4.72
CA THR A 21 7.39 -17.75 -5.79
C THR A 21 8.52 -17.15 -6.64
N PHE A 22 8.49 -15.83 -6.84
CA PHE A 22 9.53 -15.05 -7.51
C PHE A 22 9.62 -13.67 -6.86
N PRO A 23 10.80 -13.00 -6.89
CA PRO A 23 10.90 -11.64 -6.42
C PRO A 23 10.00 -10.70 -7.23
N ASN A 24 9.28 -9.81 -6.57
CA ASN A 24 8.37 -8.86 -7.22
C ASN A 24 8.54 -7.44 -6.66
N TRP A 25 8.07 -6.47 -7.43
CA TRP A 25 7.86 -5.10 -6.97
C TRP A 25 6.37 -4.92 -6.75
N ASP A 26 5.98 -4.47 -5.56
CA ASP A 26 4.59 -4.23 -5.21
C ASP A 26 4.44 -2.97 -4.35
N LEU A 27 3.19 -2.61 -4.04
CA LEU A 27 2.88 -1.66 -2.98
C LEU A 27 3.02 -2.35 -1.62
N ALA A 28 3.43 -1.57 -0.62
CA ALA A 28 3.36 -2.02 0.76
C ALA A 28 1.89 -2.23 1.18
N GLY A 29 1.62 -3.37 1.80
CA GLY A 29 0.26 -3.81 2.08
C GLY A 29 0.15 -5.32 2.28
N GLY A 30 -1.01 -5.74 2.79
CA GLY A 30 -1.27 -7.12 3.15
C GLY A 30 -2.73 -7.36 3.55
N GLY A 31 -2.95 -8.53 4.14
CA GLY A 31 -4.27 -8.92 4.67
C GLY A 31 -4.64 -8.13 5.92
N MET A 32 -5.95 -8.02 6.16
CA MET A 32 -6.47 -7.41 7.38
C MET A 32 -6.66 -8.48 8.45
N ASP A 33 -6.18 -8.21 9.66
CA ASP A 33 -6.40 -9.09 10.80
C ASP A 33 -7.83 -8.93 11.37
N PHE A 34 -8.27 -9.93 12.13
CA PHE A 34 -9.61 -9.90 12.72
C PHE A 34 -9.78 -8.70 13.67
N GLY A 35 -10.80 -7.88 13.41
CA GLY A 35 -11.12 -6.70 14.20
C GLY A 35 -10.32 -5.45 13.82
N GLU A 36 -9.42 -5.54 12.84
CA GLU A 36 -8.79 -4.34 12.28
C GLU A 36 -9.78 -3.53 11.43
N THR A 37 -9.60 -2.22 11.45
CA THR A 37 -10.14 -1.34 10.41
C THR A 37 -9.19 -1.33 9.22
N ILE A 38 -9.69 -0.94 8.04
CA ILE A 38 -8.84 -0.75 6.85
C ILE A 38 -7.69 0.22 7.15
N GLU A 39 -7.97 1.29 7.89
CA GLU A 39 -6.95 2.29 8.25
C GLU A 39 -5.88 1.70 9.17
N SER A 40 -6.26 0.95 10.21
CA SER A 40 -5.30 0.36 11.15
C SER A 40 -4.44 -0.71 10.46
N SER A 41 -5.04 -1.55 9.63
CA SER A 41 -4.33 -2.56 8.83
C SER A 41 -3.33 -1.89 7.88
N LEU A 42 -3.75 -0.88 7.12
CA LEU A 42 -2.86 -0.19 6.19
C LEU A 42 -1.70 0.52 6.91
N LYS A 43 -1.94 1.13 8.09
CA LYS A 43 -0.87 1.72 8.92
C LYS A 43 0.11 0.67 9.44
N ARG A 44 -0.38 -0.51 9.85
CA ARG A 44 0.45 -1.61 10.33
C ARG A 44 1.36 -2.12 9.21
N GLU A 45 0.80 -2.45 8.05
CA GLU A 45 1.56 -2.97 6.90
C GLU A 45 2.62 -1.97 6.41
N LEU A 46 2.28 -0.68 6.31
CA LEU A 46 3.24 0.37 5.95
C LEU A 46 4.40 0.48 6.94
N LEU A 47 4.12 0.27 8.22
CA LEU A 47 5.15 0.29 9.26
C LEU A 47 6.03 -0.97 9.18
N GLU A 48 5.42 -2.15 9.05
CA GLU A 48 6.11 -3.45 9.04
C GLU A 48 7.01 -3.62 7.81
N GLU A 49 6.54 -3.20 6.64
CA GLU A 49 7.23 -3.49 5.39
C GLU A 49 8.21 -2.40 4.93
N VAL A 50 7.93 -1.13 5.24
CA VAL A 50 8.74 0.01 4.75
C VAL A 50 9.06 1.05 5.82
N GLY A 51 8.62 0.85 7.07
CA GLY A 51 8.92 1.74 8.20
C GLY A 51 8.19 3.08 8.18
N TYR A 52 7.17 3.26 7.33
CA TYR A 52 6.45 4.52 7.21
C TYR A 52 5.39 4.68 8.30
N LYS A 53 5.27 5.91 8.82
CA LYS A 53 4.28 6.30 9.82
C LYS A 53 3.65 7.61 9.40
N GLY A 54 2.33 7.73 9.53
CA GLY A 54 1.62 8.96 9.23
C GLY A 54 0.12 8.77 9.12
N ASP A 55 -0.57 9.85 8.81
CA ASP A 55 -2.00 9.84 8.55
C ASP A 55 -2.31 9.34 7.15
N LEU A 56 -3.45 8.68 7.02
CA LEU A 56 -3.89 8.10 5.77
C LEU A 56 -5.05 8.90 5.20
N ARG A 57 -4.99 9.14 3.89
CA ARG A 57 -6.15 9.52 3.10
C ARG A 57 -6.50 8.35 2.20
N HIS A 58 -7.69 7.78 2.40
CA HIS A 58 -8.18 6.68 1.58
C HIS A 58 -9.59 7.01 1.07
N GLN A 59 -9.96 6.39 -0.05
CA GLN A 59 -11.31 6.42 -0.59
C GLN A 59 -11.67 4.98 -0.93
N LEU A 60 -12.77 4.49 -0.37
CA LEU A 60 -13.30 3.17 -0.69
C LEU A 60 -14.22 3.31 -1.90
N PHE A 61 -14.05 2.39 -2.84
CA PHE A 61 -14.93 2.26 -4.00
C PHE A 61 -15.68 0.95 -3.84
N ASP A 62 -16.99 1.00 -4.03
CA ASP A 62 -17.79 -0.22 -4.16
C ASP A 62 -17.53 -0.82 -5.54
N ALA A 63 -17.47 -2.15 -5.60
CA ALA A 63 -17.26 -2.90 -6.83
C ALA A 63 -18.58 -3.31 -7.52
N SER A 64 -19.72 -2.79 -7.02
CA SER A 64 -21.08 -3.02 -7.55
C SER A 64 -21.24 -2.61 -9.00
#